data_AF-A0A383EWJ3-F1
#
_entry.id   AF-A0A383EWJ3-F1
#
_cell.length_a   1.000
_cell.length_b   1.000
_cell.length_c   1.000
_cell.angle_alpha   90.00
_cell.angle_beta   90.00
_cell.angle_gamma   90.00
#
_symmetry.space_group_name_H-M   'P 1'
#
loop_
_entity.id
_entity.type
_entity.pdbx_description
1 polymer ?
#
loop_
_entity_poly.entity_id
_entity_poly.type
_entity_poly.pdbx_seq_one_letter_code
_entity_poly.pdbx_strand_id
1 'polypeptide(L)'
;IRVRLPLHIFLSALASITALLLIISTKTMGFRLVIGSLTLWAVLAIVGGIVFPLLYQRFRVDPDQFVKEKPYIMRNLEATRAAYELDHIKQISYPAEGDLDSVAIEQNRSTLDNIRIWDPVPLKDAYNQLQFMELYYKFLNIDSDRYMVDGRLRQVLISARELDSEGLPQDARNWINRHLKYTHGYGVSMSPTTEFSIGEGRPEFFVHDIPIKGSPPIVQPELYYGESS
;
A
#
# COMPACT_ATOMS: atom_id res chain seq x y z
N ILE A 1 14.85 -14.08 19.34
CA ILE A 1 15.08 -14.40 20.78
C ILE A 1 13.75 -14.17 21.49
N ARG A 2 13.16 -15.20 22.10
CA ARG A 2 11.84 -15.09 22.75
C ARG A 2 11.99 -14.43 24.13
N VAL A 3 12.08 -13.11 24.14
CA VAL A 3 12.17 -12.34 25.40
C VAL A 3 10.80 -12.22 26.08
N ARG A 4 9.72 -12.16 25.29
CA ARG A 4 8.36 -11.95 25.80
C ARG A 4 7.78 -13.16 26.54
N LEU A 5 8.02 -14.38 26.05
CA LEU A 5 7.45 -15.60 26.66
C LEU A 5 7.89 -15.85 28.12
N PRO A 6 9.20 -15.88 28.46
CA PRO A 6 9.63 -16.06 29.84
C PRO A 6 9.18 -14.89 30.74
N LEU A 7 9.11 -13.68 30.18
CA LEU A 7 8.64 -12.49 30.89
C LEU A 7 7.16 -12.58 31.25
N HIS A 8 6.30 -13.05 30.34
CA HIS A 8 4.88 -13.26 30.63
C HIS A 8 4.67 -14.38 31.67
N ILE A 9 5.49 -15.44 31.66
CA ILE A 9 5.45 -16.49 32.68
C ILE A 9 5.86 -15.94 34.06
N PHE A 10 6.89 -15.08 34.11
CA PHE A 10 7.28 -14.42 35.35
C PHE A 10 6.19 -13.49 35.88
N LEU A 11 5.60 -12.67 35.00
CA LEU A 11 4.52 -11.76 35.36
C LEU A 11 3.25 -12.49 35.80
N SER A 12 2.93 -13.65 35.20
CA SER A 12 1.79 -14.46 35.63
C SER A 12 2.01 -15.09 37.01
N ALA A 13 3.21 -15.62 37.28
CA ALA A 13 3.57 -16.14 38.60
C ALA A 13 3.49 -15.04 39.67
N LEU A 14 4.02 -13.85 39.37
CA LEU A 14 3.94 -12.69 40.25
C LEU A 14 2.48 -12.26 40.50
N ALA A 15 1.65 -12.25 39.45
CA ALA A 15 0.22 -11.95 39.56
C ALA A 15 -0.48 -12.93 40.51
N SER A 16 -0.20 -14.24 40.38
CA SER A 16 -0.76 -15.27 41.27
C SER A 16 -0.35 -15.07 42.72
N ILE A 17 0.92 -14.73 42.99
CA ILE A 17 1.41 -14.45 44.35
C ILE A 17 0.69 -13.21 44.92
N THR A 18 0.54 -12.16 44.13
CA THR A 18 -0.17 -10.95 44.59
C THR A 18 -1.65 -11.22 44.86
N ALA A 19 -2.31 -12.03 44.03
CA ALA A 19 -3.70 -12.45 44.25
C ALA A 19 -3.85 -13.25 45.57
N LEU A 20 -2.93 -14.18 45.85
CA LEU A 20 -2.88 -14.93 47.12
C LEU A 20 -2.70 -14.00 48.34
N LEU A 21 -1.78 -13.04 48.24
CA LEU A 21 -1.53 -12.06 49.30
C LEU A 21 -2.74 -11.15 49.54
N LEU A 22 -3.46 -10.76 48.49
CA LEU A 22 -4.70 -10.00 48.62
C LEU A 22 -5.77 -10.79 49.39
N ILE A 23 -5.97 -12.06 49.04
CA ILE A 23 -6.91 -12.95 49.73
C ILE A 23 -6.56 -13.08 51.21
N ILE A 24 -5.28 -13.28 51.55
CA ILE A 24 -4.82 -13.41 52.94
C ILE A 24 -4.97 -12.07 53.69
N SER A 25 -4.64 -10.94 53.05
CA SER A 25 -4.71 -9.62 53.65
C SER A 25 -6.12 -9.22 54.07
N THR A 26 -7.16 -9.74 53.41
CA THR A 26 -8.56 -9.46 53.80
C THR A 26 -8.89 -9.90 55.23
N LYS A 27 -8.15 -10.87 55.80
CA LYS A 27 -8.42 -11.41 57.14
C LYS A 27 -7.56 -10.81 58.25
N THR A 28 -6.41 -10.18 57.95
CA THR A 28 -5.42 -9.85 58.99
C THR A 28 -4.71 -8.51 58.89
N MET A 29 -4.71 -7.78 57.76
CA MET A 29 -3.94 -6.54 57.64
C MET A 29 -4.61 -5.43 56.80
N GLY A 30 -4.42 -4.19 57.25
CA GLY A 30 -5.09 -2.99 56.72
C GLY A 30 -4.77 -2.65 55.25
N PHE A 31 -5.63 -1.80 54.67
CA PHE A 31 -5.71 -1.41 53.25
C PHE A 31 -4.37 -0.99 52.58
N ARG A 32 -3.35 -0.61 53.36
CA ARG A 32 -2.04 -0.16 52.88
C ARG A 32 -1.24 -1.27 52.17
N LEU A 33 -1.31 -2.52 52.64
CA LEU A 33 -0.57 -3.63 52.00
C LEU A 33 -1.19 -4.09 50.68
N VAL A 34 -2.52 -4.00 50.58
CA VAL A 34 -3.28 -4.23 49.35
C VAL A 34 -2.86 -3.23 48.28
N ILE A 35 -2.84 -1.94 48.60
CA ILE A 35 -2.40 -0.90 47.66
C ILE A 35 -0.93 -1.08 47.26
N GLY A 36 -0.05 -1.38 48.23
CA GLY A 36 1.37 -1.58 47.96
C GLY A 36 1.66 -2.75 47.02
N SER A 37 1.02 -3.90 47.25
CA SER A 37 1.19 -5.09 46.40
C SER A 37 0.66 -4.88 44.98
N LEU A 38 -0.51 -4.25 44.84
CA LEU A 38 -1.09 -3.93 43.54
C LEU A 38 -0.23 -2.91 42.76
N THR A 39 0.29 -1.89 43.45
CA THR A 39 1.17 -0.88 42.84
C THR A 39 2.47 -1.52 42.34
N LEU A 40 3.11 -2.35 43.17
CA LEU A 40 4.33 -3.05 42.79
C LEU A 40 4.10 -3.97 41.59
N TRP A 41 2.99 -4.71 41.59
CA TRP A 41 2.61 -5.54 40.46
C TRP A 41 2.41 -4.72 39.18
N ALA A 42 1.67 -3.61 39.25
CA ALA A 42 1.42 -2.74 38.11
C ALA A 42 2.71 -2.16 37.54
N VAL A 43 3.62 -1.70 38.41
CA VAL A 43 4.94 -1.19 37.99
C VAL A 43 5.74 -2.29 37.29
N LEU A 44 5.81 -3.49 37.86
CA LEU A 44 6.55 -4.61 37.26
C LEU A 44 5.91 -5.07 35.94
N ALA A 45 4.59 -5.05 35.83
CA ALA A 45 3.86 -5.36 34.61
C ALA A 45 4.15 -4.33 33.49
N ILE A 46 4.22 -3.04 33.81
CA ILE A 46 4.54 -1.99 32.84
C ILE A 46 6.01 -2.10 32.40
N VAL A 47 6.93 -2.19 33.35
CA VAL A 47 8.37 -2.27 33.07
C VAL A 47 8.69 -3.53 32.27
N GLY A 48 8.13 -4.67 32.69
CA GLY A 48 8.27 -5.92 31.97
C GLY A 48 7.57 -5.90 30.62
N GLY A 49 6.29 -5.57 30.56
CA GLY A 49 5.49 -5.70 29.35
C GLY A 49 5.81 -4.68 28.25
N ILE A 50 6.23 -3.47 28.62
CA ILE A 50 6.41 -2.35 27.68
C ILE A 50 7.88 -1.95 27.61
N VAL A 51 8.45 -1.51 28.74
CA VAL A 51 9.77 -0.86 28.75
C VAL A 51 10.88 -1.81 28.32
N PHE A 52 10.92 -3.01 28.91
CA PHE A 52 11.99 -3.97 28.64
C PHE A 52 12.00 -4.48 27.18
N PRO A 53 10.87 -4.88 26.57
CA PRO A 53 10.81 -5.22 25.16
C PRO A 53 11.23 -4.08 24.23
N LEU A 54 10.83 -2.83 24.53
CA LEU A 54 11.22 -1.67 23.72
C LEU A 54 12.73 -1.44 23.74
N LEU A 55 13.34 -1.49 24.93
CA LEU A 55 14.79 -1.36 25.07
C LEU A 55 15.52 -2.52 24.38
N TYR A 56 15.04 -3.75 24.56
CA TYR A 56 15.63 -4.91 23.90
C TYR A 56 15.53 -4.80 22.37
N GLN A 57 14.38 -4.39 21.85
CA GLN A 57 14.19 -4.14 20.42
C GLN A 57 15.19 -3.10 19.92
N ARG A 58 15.21 -1.91 20.55
CA ARG A 58 16.04 -0.77 20.15
C ARG A 58 17.54 -1.06 20.16
N PHE A 59 18.02 -1.74 21.19
CA PHE A 59 19.47 -1.92 21.41
C PHE A 59 20.01 -3.26 20.93
N ARG A 60 19.16 -4.29 20.74
CA ARG A 60 19.62 -5.64 20.38
C ARG A 60 19.08 -6.16 19.06
N VAL A 61 17.89 -5.71 18.62
CA VAL A 61 17.26 -6.18 17.39
C VAL A 61 17.46 -5.17 16.27
N ASP A 62 17.04 -3.91 16.46
CA ASP A 62 17.09 -2.88 15.42
C ASP A 62 18.49 -2.70 14.76
N PRO A 63 19.63 -2.81 15.49
CA PRO A 63 20.95 -2.66 14.87
C PRO A 63 21.29 -3.74 13.82
N ASP A 64 20.67 -4.92 13.93
CA ASP A 64 20.88 -6.05 13.01
C ASP A 64 19.59 -6.86 12.87
N GLN A 65 18.51 -6.17 12.50
CA GLN A 65 17.17 -6.75 12.53
C GLN A 65 17.04 -7.92 11.55
N PHE A 66 17.61 -7.78 10.35
CA PHE A 66 17.50 -8.81 9.31
C PHE A 66 18.06 -10.15 9.78
N VAL A 67 19.26 -10.19 10.37
CA VAL A 67 19.86 -11.44 10.85
C VAL A 67 19.11 -11.99 12.08
N LYS A 68 18.71 -11.11 13.00
CA LYS A 68 18.00 -11.51 14.24
C LYS A 68 16.59 -12.03 13.97
N GLU A 69 15.92 -11.51 12.96
CA GLU A 69 14.54 -11.84 12.61
C GLU A 69 14.42 -12.83 11.44
N LYS A 70 15.50 -13.09 10.70
CA LYS A 70 15.57 -14.11 9.63
C LYS A 70 14.82 -15.42 9.95
N PRO A 71 15.01 -16.09 11.11
CA PRO A 71 14.29 -17.33 11.38
C PRO A 71 12.77 -17.15 11.52
N TYR A 72 12.30 -15.97 11.92
CA TYR A 72 10.86 -15.66 11.98
C TYR A 72 10.31 -15.36 10.58
N ILE A 73 11.07 -14.62 9.77
CA ILE A 73 10.76 -14.35 8.36
C ILE A 73 10.67 -15.68 7.59
N MET A 74 11.64 -16.58 7.74
CA MET A 74 11.61 -17.89 7.09
C MET A 74 10.39 -18.73 7.48
N ARG A 75 10.05 -18.77 8.78
CA ARG A 75 8.83 -19.46 9.24
C ARG A 75 7.56 -18.86 8.66
N ASN A 76 7.48 -17.53 8.57
CA ASN A 76 6.33 -16.87 7.96
C ASN A 76 6.26 -17.18 6.46
N LEU A 77 7.39 -17.13 5.76
CA LEU A 77 7.48 -17.49 4.34
C LEU A 77 7.06 -18.93 4.07
N GLU A 78 7.54 -19.89 4.88
CA GLU A 78 7.15 -21.29 4.79
C GLU A 78 5.65 -21.48 5.07
N ALA A 79 5.13 -20.83 6.12
CA ALA A 79 3.71 -20.90 6.45
C ALA A 79 2.82 -20.28 5.36
N THR A 80 3.20 -19.14 4.80
CA THR A 80 2.47 -18.50 3.69
C THR A 80 2.55 -19.34 2.43
N ARG A 81 3.71 -19.92 2.11
CA ARG A 81 3.82 -20.82 0.95
C ARG A 81 2.91 -22.02 1.10
N ALA A 82 2.92 -22.68 2.25
CA ALA A 82 2.05 -23.83 2.52
C ALA A 82 0.55 -23.43 2.51
N ALA A 83 0.19 -22.28 3.10
CA ALA A 83 -1.20 -21.83 3.17
C ALA A 83 -1.81 -21.51 1.79
N TYR A 84 -0.98 -21.03 0.86
CA TYR A 84 -1.37 -20.74 -0.52
C TYR A 84 -0.95 -21.85 -1.51
N GLU A 85 -0.49 -23.01 -1.01
CA GLU A 85 0.01 -24.14 -1.80
C GLU A 85 1.09 -23.76 -2.84
N LEU A 86 1.87 -22.72 -2.54
CA LEU A 86 2.92 -22.20 -3.43
C LEU A 86 4.15 -23.13 -3.47
N ASP A 87 4.22 -24.10 -2.58
CA ASP A 87 5.19 -25.19 -2.58
C ASP A 87 4.84 -26.32 -3.58
N HIS A 88 3.61 -26.33 -4.10
CA HIS A 88 3.13 -27.30 -5.10
C HIS A 88 3.00 -26.72 -6.51
N ILE A 89 3.71 -25.62 -6.81
CA ILE A 89 3.66 -24.99 -8.13
C ILE A 89 4.52 -25.78 -9.11
N LYS A 90 3.90 -26.21 -10.22
CA LYS A 90 4.64 -26.69 -11.39
C LYS A 90 5.17 -25.50 -12.17
N GLN A 91 6.48 -25.26 -12.09
CA GLN A 91 7.13 -24.30 -12.98
C GLN A 91 7.22 -24.90 -14.38
N ILE A 92 6.61 -24.23 -15.35
CA ILE A 92 6.69 -24.58 -16.77
C ILE A 92 7.51 -23.47 -17.42
N SER A 93 8.70 -23.81 -17.90
CA SER A 93 9.48 -22.89 -18.71
C SER A 93 8.77 -22.72 -20.04
N TYR A 94 8.46 -21.48 -20.41
CA TYR A 94 7.94 -21.13 -21.73
C TYR A 94 9.04 -20.36 -22.48
N PRO A 95 9.99 -21.06 -23.12
CA PRO A 95 10.99 -20.39 -23.95
C PRO A 95 10.28 -19.73 -25.13
N ALA A 96 10.77 -18.55 -25.53
CA ALA A 96 10.34 -17.95 -26.78
C ALA A 96 10.87 -18.83 -27.92
N GLU A 97 9.98 -19.53 -28.60
CA GLU A 97 10.30 -20.35 -29.77
C GLU A 97 9.94 -19.59 -31.06
N GLY A 98 10.86 -19.58 -32.02
CA GLY A 98 10.67 -18.94 -33.33
C GLY A 98 11.77 -17.94 -33.69
N ASP A 99 12.10 -17.85 -34.97
CA ASP A 99 12.98 -16.82 -35.49
C ASP A 99 12.17 -15.53 -35.74
N LEU A 100 12.68 -14.40 -35.26
CA LEU A 100 12.06 -13.10 -35.49
C LEU A 100 12.43 -12.61 -36.89
N ASP A 101 11.55 -12.81 -37.86
CA ASP A 101 11.68 -12.27 -39.22
C ASP A 101 10.69 -11.13 -39.51
N SER A 102 10.87 -10.45 -40.64
CA SER A 102 10.00 -9.32 -41.03
C SER A 102 8.55 -9.73 -41.27
N VAL A 103 8.31 -10.98 -41.69
CA VAL A 103 6.96 -11.49 -41.95
C VAL A 103 6.22 -11.72 -40.64
N ALA A 104 6.89 -12.31 -39.65
CA ALA A 104 6.37 -12.51 -38.30
C ALA A 104 6.04 -11.17 -37.62
N ILE A 105 6.88 -10.15 -37.79
CA ILE A 105 6.61 -8.79 -37.28
C ILE A 105 5.35 -8.21 -37.92
N GLU A 106 5.22 -8.31 -39.24
CA GLU A 106 4.08 -7.74 -39.96
C GLU A 106 2.77 -8.47 -39.65
N GLN A 107 2.82 -9.78 -39.45
CA GLN A 107 1.64 -10.57 -39.05
C GLN A 107 1.20 -10.32 -37.60
N ASN A 108 2.09 -9.80 -36.74
CA ASN A 108 1.83 -9.59 -35.31
C ASN A 108 1.79 -8.10 -34.91
N ARG A 109 1.53 -7.19 -35.85
CA ARG A 109 1.40 -5.75 -35.58
C ARG A 109 0.45 -5.43 -34.44
N SER A 110 -0.69 -6.11 -34.36
CA SER A 110 -1.66 -5.91 -33.28
C SER A 110 -1.11 -6.22 -31.89
N THR A 111 -0.18 -7.16 -31.76
CA THR A 111 0.50 -7.43 -30.48
C THR A 111 1.54 -6.36 -30.20
N LEU A 112 2.36 -6.01 -31.19
CA LEU A 112 3.44 -5.04 -31.04
C LEU A 112 2.93 -3.63 -30.73
N ASP A 113 1.79 -3.24 -31.31
CA ASP A 113 1.18 -1.92 -31.10
C ASP A 113 0.49 -1.79 -29.73
N ASN A 114 0.38 -2.90 -28.97
CA ASN A 114 -0.38 -2.99 -27.73
C ASN A 114 0.38 -3.65 -26.58
N ILE A 115 1.65 -3.98 -26.77
CA ILE A 115 2.46 -4.60 -25.72
C ILE A 115 2.73 -3.59 -24.60
N ARG A 116 2.35 -3.93 -23.36
CA ARG A 116 2.55 -3.02 -22.23
C ARG A 116 4.01 -2.99 -21.78
N ILE A 117 4.68 -1.88 -22.05
CA ILE A 117 6.04 -1.62 -21.55
C ILE A 117 6.05 -0.90 -20.19
N TRP A 118 4.94 -0.24 -19.84
CA TRP A 118 4.80 0.53 -18.61
C TRP A 118 4.35 -0.33 -17.42
N ASP A 119 4.98 -0.09 -16.26
CA ASP A 119 4.47 -0.58 -14.98
C ASP A 119 3.46 0.43 -14.39
N PRO A 120 2.27 -0.01 -13.95
CA PRO A 120 1.24 0.86 -13.37
C PRO A 120 1.71 1.70 -12.17
N VAL A 121 2.58 1.16 -11.32
CA VAL A 121 2.98 1.81 -10.07
C VAL A 121 3.79 3.09 -10.31
N PRO A 122 4.94 3.08 -11.03
CA PRO A 122 5.66 4.30 -11.35
C PRO A 122 4.89 5.20 -12.33
N LEU A 123 4.04 4.63 -13.20
CA LEU A 123 3.22 5.42 -14.11
C LEU A 123 2.20 6.28 -13.37
N LYS A 124 1.61 5.77 -12.28
CA LYS A 124 0.73 6.55 -11.38
C LYS A 124 1.44 7.78 -10.84
N ASP A 125 2.69 7.63 -10.43
CA ASP A 125 3.49 8.74 -9.90
C ASP A 125 3.82 9.75 -11.00
N ALA A 126 4.14 9.25 -12.21
CA ALA A 126 4.34 10.10 -13.39
C ALA A 126 3.06 10.88 -13.76
N TYR A 127 1.88 10.27 -13.69
CA TYR A 127 0.60 10.96 -13.92
C TYR A 127 0.41 12.07 -12.89
N ASN A 128 0.60 11.78 -11.61
CA ASN A 128 0.47 12.79 -10.54
C ASN A 128 1.57 13.87 -10.57
N GLN A 129 2.60 13.73 -11.40
CA GLN A 129 3.62 14.75 -11.60
C GLN A 129 3.40 15.54 -12.90
N LEU A 130 3.11 14.85 -14.00
CA LEU A 130 3.00 15.43 -15.35
C LEU A 130 1.61 16.00 -15.63
N GLN A 131 0.59 15.48 -14.96
CA GLN A 131 -0.81 15.90 -15.07
C GLN A 131 -1.30 16.61 -13.81
N PHE A 132 -0.36 17.13 -13.00
CA PHE A 132 -0.63 17.92 -11.81
C PHE A 132 -1.01 19.34 -12.18
N MET A 133 -2.31 19.60 -12.29
CA MET A 133 -2.83 20.92 -12.66
C MET A 133 -3.57 21.60 -11.52
N GLU A 134 -4.24 20.81 -10.68
CA GLU A 134 -5.06 21.31 -9.57
C GLU A 134 -4.73 20.51 -8.31
N LEU A 135 -4.61 21.21 -7.17
CA LEU A 135 -4.22 20.61 -5.89
C LEU A 135 -5.26 19.64 -5.31
N TYR A 136 -6.49 19.72 -5.79
CA TYR A 136 -7.62 18.93 -5.34
C TYR A 136 -7.92 17.73 -6.25
N TYR A 137 -7.03 17.42 -7.20
CA TYR A 137 -7.16 16.26 -8.06
C TYR A 137 -5.97 15.32 -7.94
N LYS A 138 -6.25 14.01 -8.02
CA LYS A 138 -5.24 12.97 -7.88
C LYS A 138 -5.62 11.72 -8.67
N PHE A 139 -4.61 11.03 -9.18
CA PHE A 139 -4.74 9.69 -9.76
C PHE A 139 -4.38 8.65 -8.70
N LEU A 140 -5.31 7.74 -8.40
CA LEU A 140 -5.17 6.75 -7.32
C LEU A 140 -4.61 5.42 -7.79
N ASN A 141 -4.91 5.06 -9.04
CA ASN A 141 -4.50 3.83 -9.69
C ASN A 141 -4.12 4.09 -11.15
N ILE A 142 -3.71 3.05 -11.87
CA ILE A 142 -3.63 3.04 -13.33
C ILE A 142 -4.21 1.72 -13.80
N ASP A 143 -5.24 1.78 -14.63
CA ASP A 143 -5.92 0.62 -15.20
C ASP A 143 -5.48 0.39 -16.65
N SER A 144 -5.46 -0.87 -17.06
CA SER A 144 -5.18 -1.26 -18.44
C SER A 144 -6.48 -1.66 -19.13
N ASP A 145 -6.78 -1.01 -20.25
CA ASP A 145 -7.97 -1.31 -21.05
C ASP A 145 -7.71 -1.10 -22.54
N ARG A 146 -8.72 -1.28 -23.40
CA ARG A 146 -8.61 -1.14 -24.86
C ARG A 146 -9.70 -0.22 -25.41
N TYR A 147 -9.27 0.79 -26.15
CA TYR A 147 -10.18 1.76 -26.78
C TYR A 147 -9.85 1.95 -28.26
N MET A 148 -10.83 2.43 -29.02
CA MET A 148 -10.60 2.87 -30.39
C MET A 148 -9.96 4.26 -30.37
N VAL A 149 -8.68 4.32 -30.74
CA VAL A 149 -7.92 5.57 -30.87
C VAL A 149 -7.54 5.71 -32.35
N ASP A 150 -7.96 6.80 -32.98
CA ASP A 150 -7.74 7.08 -34.41
C ASP A 150 -8.14 5.92 -35.35
N GLY A 151 -9.27 5.26 -35.04
CA GLY A 151 -9.81 4.15 -35.83
C GLY A 151 -9.08 2.81 -35.63
N ARG A 152 -8.13 2.73 -34.71
CA ARG A 152 -7.42 1.49 -34.35
C ARG A 152 -7.70 1.11 -32.90
N LEU A 153 -7.87 -0.19 -32.65
CA LEU A 153 -7.98 -0.69 -31.30
C LEU A 153 -6.61 -0.63 -30.63
N ARG A 154 -6.44 0.25 -29.64
CA ARG A 154 -5.21 0.43 -28.87
C ARG A 154 -5.42 0.03 -27.42
N GLN A 155 -4.45 -0.67 -26.84
CA GLN A 155 -4.35 -0.89 -25.42
C GLN A 155 -3.76 0.35 -24.77
N VAL A 156 -4.45 0.85 -23.77
CA VAL A 156 -4.16 2.10 -23.09
C VAL A 156 -4.05 1.88 -21.60
N LEU A 157 -3.33 2.79 -20.96
CA LEU A 157 -3.25 2.93 -19.53
C LEU A 157 -4.04 4.17 -19.16
N ILE A 158 -5.13 3.98 -18.45
CA ILE A 158 -6.11 5.01 -18.13
C ILE A 158 -6.20 5.18 -16.63
N SER A 159 -6.45 6.40 -16.18
CA SER A 159 -6.75 6.67 -14.79
C SER A 159 -7.72 7.83 -14.67
N ALA A 160 -8.66 7.69 -13.75
CA ALA A 160 -9.62 8.72 -13.39
C ALA A 160 -8.92 9.81 -12.58
N ARG A 161 -9.19 11.07 -12.93
CA ARG A 161 -8.74 12.21 -12.14
C ARG A 161 -9.75 12.45 -11.02
N GLU A 162 -9.51 11.82 -9.88
CA GLU A 162 -10.43 11.85 -8.74
C GLU A 162 -10.20 13.04 -7.83
N LEU A 163 -11.22 13.38 -7.05
CA LEU A 163 -11.18 14.48 -6.10
C LEU A 163 -10.38 14.08 -4.83
N ASP A 164 -9.34 14.85 -4.51
CA ASP A 164 -8.58 14.73 -3.26
C ASP A 164 -8.85 15.94 -2.35
N SER A 165 -9.87 15.81 -1.51
CA SER A 165 -10.25 16.86 -0.55
C SER A 165 -9.31 16.96 0.66
N GLU A 166 -8.42 15.99 0.85
CA GLU A 166 -7.42 15.97 1.92
C GLU A 166 -6.10 16.62 1.49
N GLY A 167 -5.78 16.55 0.19
CA GLY A 167 -4.63 17.20 -0.46
C GLY A 167 -4.71 18.73 -0.48
N LEU A 168 -5.89 19.30 -0.21
CA LEU A 168 -6.08 20.74 -0.08
C LEU A 168 -5.27 21.34 1.09
N PRO A 169 -4.70 22.56 0.94
CA PRO A 169 -4.17 23.34 2.06
C PRO A 169 -5.16 23.44 3.23
N GLN A 170 -4.66 23.50 4.47
CA GLN A 170 -5.52 23.44 5.67
C GLN A 170 -6.60 24.54 5.70
N ASP A 171 -6.24 25.75 5.27
CA ASP A 171 -7.14 26.90 5.12
C ASP A 171 -8.20 26.70 4.03
N ALA A 172 -7.88 25.92 2.99
CA ALA A 172 -8.81 25.57 1.92
C ALA A 172 -9.72 24.37 2.24
N ARG A 173 -9.45 23.60 3.32
CA ARG A 173 -10.26 22.44 3.76
C ARG A 173 -11.53 22.83 4.56
N ASN A 174 -12.19 23.90 4.17
CA ASN A 174 -13.45 24.34 4.78
C ASN A 174 -14.67 23.60 4.19
N TRP A 175 -15.80 23.71 4.89
CA TRP A 175 -17.04 23.02 4.51
C TRP A 175 -17.52 23.41 3.10
N ILE A 176 -17.42 24.69 2.74
CA ILE A 176 -17.87 25.20 1.43
C ILE A 176 -17.06 24.56 0.30
N ASN A 177 -15.73 24.53 0.42
CA ASN A 177 -14.89 23.93 -0.60
C ASN A 177 -15.13 22.43 -0.76
N ARG A 178 -15.35 21.72 0.35
CA ARG A 178 -15.56 20.26 0.36
C ARG A 178 -16.95 19.81 -0.13
N HIS A 179 -17.97 20.64 0.04
CA HIS A 179 -19.36 20.22 -0.23
C HIS A 179 -20.05 21.01 -1.34
N LEU A 180 -19.59 22.22 -1.65
CA LEU A 180 -20.23 23.10 -2.63
C LEU A 180 -19.35 23.45 -3.83
N LYS A 181 -18.02 23.54 -3.65
CA LYS A 181 -17.11 23.96 -4.71
C LYS A 181 -16.47 22.79 -5.45
N TYR A 182 -15.76 21.92 -4.72
CA TYR A 182 -15.09 20.75 -5.29
C TYR A 182 -15.92 19.52 -4.94
N THR A 183 -16.80 19.13 -5.86
CA THR A 183 -17.84 18.12 -5.60
C THR A 183 -17.66 16.82 -6.39
N HIS A 184 -16.79 16.83 -7.39
CA HIS A 184 -16.57 15.70 -8.31
C HIS A 184 -15.14 15.74 -8.88
N GLY A 185 -14.65 14.58 -9.30
CA GLY A 185 -13.44 14.43 -10.11
C GLY A 185 -13.65 14.95 -11.54
N TYR A 186 -12.60 14.99 -12.35
CA TYR A 186 -12.65 15.60 -13.68
C TYR A 186 -11.86 14.83 -14.76
N GLY A 187 -12.60 13.97 -15.45
CA GLY A 187 -12.16 13.23 -16.62
C GLY A 187 -11.09 12.21 -16.30
N VAL A 188 -10.33 11.86 -17.33
CA VAL A 188 -9.30 10.83 -17.27
C VAL A 188 -8.00 11.36 -17.86
N SER A 189 -6.90 10.69 -17.55
CA SER A 189 -5.70 10.75 -18.37
C SER A 189 -5.42 9.37 -18.93
N MET A 190 -5.02 9.33 -20.20
CA MET A 190 -4.87 8.11 -20.96
C MET A 190 -3.54 8.16 -21.71
N SER A 191 -2.72 7.16 -21.51
CA SER A 191 -1.45 6.97 -22.22
C SER A 191 -1.52 5.69 -23.04
N PRO A 192 -0.83 5.62 -24.18
CA PRO A 192 -0.59 4.33 -24.79
C PRO A 192 0.24 3.40 -23.90
N THR A 193 0.19 2.12 -24.24
CA THR A 193 1.00 1.09 -23.60
C THR A 193 2.41 0.95 -24.15
N THR A 194 2.71 1.47 -25.34
CA THR A 194 3.95 1.20 -26.10
C THR A 194 4.81 2.45 -26.35
N GLU A 195 4.20 3.63 -26.46
CA GLU A 195 4.92 4.87 -26.75
C GLU A 195 5.42 5.59 -25.48
N PHE A 196 6.53 6.31 -25.64
CA PHE A 196 7.16 7.17 -24.65
C PHE A 196 7.93 8.30 -25.35
N SER A 197 8.17 9.40 -24.64
CA SER A 197 8.90 10.54 -25.20
C SER A 197 10.37 10.18 -25.43
N ILE A 198 10.86 10.43 -26.65
CA ILE A 198 12.25 10.16 -27.01
C ILE A 198 13.16 11.13 -26.25
N GLY A 199 14.11 10.59 -25.49
CA GLY A 199 15.09 11.36 -24.72
C GLY A 199 14.76 11.45 -23.23
N GLU A 200 13.54 11.88 -22.87
CA GLU A 200 13.13 12.01 -21.46
C GLU A 200 12.52 10.72 -20.89
N GLY A 201 12.00 9.82 -21.73
CA GLY A 201 11.42 8.55 -21.29
C GLY A 201 10.14 8.72 -20.48
N ARG A 202 9.34 9.75 -20.78
CA ARG A 202 8.06 10.01 -20.10
C ARG A 202 6.90 9.37 -20.86
N PRO A 203 5.77 9.08 -20.21
CA PRO A 203 4.58 8.68 -20.93
C PRO A 203 4.12 9.79 -21.89
N GLU A 204 3.78 9.39 -23.11
CA GLU A 204 2.96 10.19 -24.01
C GLU A 204 1.49 10.05 -23.60
N PHE A 205 0.64 10.99 -23.98
CA PHE A 205 -0.79 10.94 -23.63
C PHE A 205 -1.69 11.03 -24.85
N PHE A 206 -2.67 10.13 -24.91
CA PHE A 206 -3.82 10.21 -25.81
C PHE A 206 -4.89 11.15 -25.28
N VAL A 207 -5.13 11.18 -23.97
CA VAL A 207 -6.07 12.09 -23.30
C VAL A 207 -5.36 12.71 -22.10
N HIS A 208 -5.37 14.03 -21.99
CA HIS A 208 -4.63 14.75 -20.95
C HIS A 208 -5.16 16.18 -20.72
N ASP A 209 -4.59 16.86 -19.73
CA ASP A 209 -4.82 18.25 -19.34
C ASP A 209 -6.20 18.59 -18.74
N ILE A 210 -6.30 19.82 -18.24
CA ILE A 210 -7.51 20.55 -17.87
C ILE A 210 -7.44 21.94 -18.55
N PRO A 211 -8.38 22.30 -19.44
CA PRO A 211 -9.44 21.46 -20.00
C PRO A 211 -8.89 20.25 -20.77
N ILE A 212 -9.67 19.16 -20.83
CA ILE A 212 -9.26 17.89 -21.44
C ILE A 212 -8.99 18.06 -22.93
N LYS A 213 -7.86 17.51 -23.38
CA LYS A 213 -7.40 17.46 -24.77
C LYS A 213 -7.15 16.02 -25.20
N GLY A 214 -7.14 15.81 -26.51
CA GLY A 214 -6.75 14.55 -27.13
C GLY A 214 -7.92 13.70 -27.62
N SER A 215 -7.65 12.41 -27.86
CA SER A 215 -8.56 11.44 -28.50
C SER A 215 -8.49 10.10 -27.77
N PRO A 216 -9.62 9.44 -27.48
CA PRO A 216 -10.99 9.80 -27.85
C PRO A 216 -11.52 11.00 -27.04
N PRO A 217 -12.50 11.76 -27.58
CA PRO A 217 -13.07 12.90 -26.88
C PRO A 217 -13.88 12.47 -25.65
N ILE A 218 -13.66 13.15 -24.52
CA ILE A 218 -14.44 12.96 -23.30
C ILE A 218 -15.62 13.92 -23.32
N VAL A 219 -16.82 13.38 -23.52
CA VAL A 219 -18.06 14.18 -23.63
C VAL A 219 -18.56 14.66 -22.27
N GLN A 220 -18.49 13.80 -21.25
CA GLN A 220 -18.89 14.09 -19.87
C GLN A 220 -17.71 13.81 -18.93
N PRO A 221 -16.96 14.84 -18.53
CA PRO A 221 -15.80 14.66 -17.68
C PRO A 221 -16.16 14.51 -16.20
N GLU A 222 -17.39 14.76 -15.77
CA GLU A 222 -17.72 14.80 -14.35
C GLU A 222 -17.71 13.39 -13.71
N LEU A 223 -16.91 13.22 -12.65
CA LEU A 223 -16.77 11.95 -11.94
C LEU A 223 -17.32 12.06 -10.50
N TYR A 224 -18.49 11.48 -10.26
CA TYR A 224 -19.15 11.54 -8.94
C TYR A 224 -18.83 10.36 -8.02
N TYR A 225 -18.31 9.27 -8.59
CA TYR A 225 -17.95 8.06 -7.86
C TYR A 225 -16.61 7.56 -8.39
N GLY A 226 -15.72 7.17 -7.48
CA GLY A 226 -14.40 6.64 -7.80
C GLY A 226 -13.84 5.80 -6.66
N GLU A 227 -12.57 5.46 -6.72
CA GLU A 227 -11.90 4.64 -5.71
C GLU A 227 -11.70 5.37 -4.38
N SER A 228 -11.74 6.70 -4.37
CA SER A 228 -11.68 7.53 -3.15
C SER A 228 -13.02 7.71 -2.43
N SER A 229 -14.13 7.22 -3.00
CA SER A 229 -15.51 7.52 -2.56
C SER A 229 -16.15 6.42 -1.71
#